data_AF-A0A3P6PCM4-F1
#
_entry.id   AF-A0A3P6PCM4-F1
#
_cell.length_a   1.000
_cell.length_b   1.000
_cell.length_c   1.000
_cell.angle_alpha   90.00
_cell.angle_beta   90.00
_cell.angle_gamma   90.00
#
_symmetry.space_group_name_H-M   'P 1'
#
loop_
_entity.id
_entity.type
_entity.pdbx_description
1 polymer ?
#
loop_
_entity_poly.entity_id
_entity_poly.type
_entity_poly.pdbx_seq_one_letter_code
_entity_poly.pdbx_strand_id
1 'polypeptide(L)'
;MVNTIVRLAQDFVGANNLNLLLPIGQFGTRSTGGEDCASARYIYTALNPLTRWIFPRADDSVLKYLEEDNVRIEPQWYCPVIPMILVNGCEGIGTGWCTKVLPYNPKEIIRNVLRMIDGKSPQKMLPFYRNFTGTVRETSDRKFEISGVCTLKSSRRNARSLQVEVSELPVGIWTQKYKEKVLDVLSRNNIITNYKELHTEDSVKFLLEIPKGTPNGLCSNNAAVSADERKQKLRKALKLDSVVGTSTMVLFDERNTLRKFDAIEEIFEVFFEVRRRKYIERREHQKRQLQAKLRFFENQYRFVEMLLNRELIIEGKSRQHIEEALRSRNFESDPLHTQQDDDVNNNNGGGGNKSSAEFGYLLDMPLIRLTSEEAKSLCERRDSKRVEMDQLEHIDWKIMWRDDLQNLLAVSGCFVKWSFL
;
A
#
# COMPACT_ATOMS: atom_id res chain seq x y z
N MET A 1 -15.88 -10.52 -6.39
CA MET A 1 -15.50 -9.09 -6.50
C MET A 1 -15.95 -8.27 -5.27
N VAL A 2 -17.24 -8.17 -4.97
CA VAL A 2 -17.75 -7.39 -3.82
C VAL A 2 -17.06 -7.74 -2.48
N ASN A 3 -17.00 -9.03 -2.12
CA ASN A 3 -16.31 -9.45 -0.89
C ASN A 3 -14.82 -9.08 -0.86
N THR A 4 -14.17 -9.03 -2.04
CA THR A 4 -12.78 -8.58 -2.16
C THR A 4 -12.65 -7.10 -1.84
N ILE A 5 -13.56 -6.26 -2.36
CA ILE A 5 -13.60 -4.82 -2.07
C ILE A 5 -13.83 -4.57 -0.58
N VAL A 6 -14.79 -5.30 0.03
CA VAL A 6 -15.05 -5.22 1.47
C VAL A 6 -13.78 -5.55 2.27
N ARG A 7 -13.10 -6.66 1.96
CA ARG A 7 -11.85 -7.06 2.61
C ARG A 7 -10.70 -6.08 2.41
N LEU A 8 -10.62 -5.39 1.27
CA LEU A 8 -9.60 -4.35 1.03
C LEU A 8 -9.84 -3.07 1.86
N ALA A 9 -11.08 -2.85 2.31
CA ALA A 9 -11.48 -1.68 3.08
C ALA A 9 -11.48 -1.92 4.60
N GLN A 10 -11.68 -3.16 5.05
CA GLN A 10 -11.74 -3.53 6.47
C GLN A 10 -10.49 -3.09 7.26
N ASP A 11 -10.72 -2.50 8.44
CA ASP A 11 -9.70 -1.85 9.28
C ASP A 11 -9.75 -2.25 10.77
N PHE A 12 -10.62 -3.20 11.15
CA PHE A 12 -10.69 -3.73 12.51
C PHE A 12 -9.44 -4.57 12.88
N VAL A 13 -9.21 -4.77 14.18
CA VAL A 13 -8.05 -5.52 14.70
C VAL A 13 -7.99 -6.93 14.11
N GLY A 14 -6.90 -7.22 13.38
CA GLY A 14 -6.68 -8.51 12.72
C GLY A 14 -7.09 -8.57 11.25
N ALA A 15 -7.65 -7.48 10.68
CA ALA A 15 -7.82 -7.29 9.23
C ALA A 15 -6.57 -6.66 8.62
N ASN A 16 -6.69 -5.50 7.96
CA ASN A 16 -5.56 -4.81 7.34
C ASN A 16 -4.83 -3.88 8.32
N ASN A 17 -3.50 -3.95 8.36
CA ASN A 17 -2.70 -2.89 9.00
C ASN A 17 -2.85 -1.56 8.26
N LEU A 18 -3.02 -1.63 6.94
CA LEU A 18 -3.21 -0.50 6.05
C LEU A 18 -4.24 -0.86 4.99
N ASN A 19 -5.48 -0.44 5.20
CA ASN A 19 -6.57 -0.58 4.24
C ASN A 19 -6.39 0.38 3.06
N LEU A 20 -6.39 -0.16 1.84
CA LEU A 20 -6.22 0.63 0.61
C LEU A 20 -7.50 1.37 0.19
N LEU A 21 -8.63 0.93 0.73
CA LEU A 21 -9.95 1.49 0.53
C LEU A 21 -10.52 1.96 1.86
N LEU A 22 -11.32 3.02 1.85
CA LEU A 22 -11.98 3.54 3.05
C LEU A 22 -13.28 2.75 3.34
N PRO A 23 -13.51 2.30 4.58
CA PRO A 23 -14.76 1.63 4.96
C PRO A 23 -15.84 2.69 5.29
N ILE A 24 -16.58 3.17 4.28
CA ILE A 24 -17.63 4.19 4.49
C ILE A 24 -18.97 3.48 4.73
N GLY A 25 -19.25 3.17 5.99
CA GLY A 25 -20.41 2.40 6.43
C GLY A 25 -19.99 1.15 7.22
N GLN A 26 -20.90 0.18 7.37
CA GLN A 26 -20.63 -1.03 8.15
C GLN A 26 -19.90 -2.10 7.30
N PHE A 27 -18.57 -2.07 7.31
CA PHE A 27 -17.70 -3.05 6.61
C PHE A 27 -17.42 -4.31 7.43
N GLY A 28 -18.11 -4.46 8.56
CA GLY A 28 -17.98 -5.55 9.50
C GLY A 28 -16.94 -5.24 10.57
N THR A 29 -17.05 -5.94 11.69
CA THR A 29 -16.30 -5.65 12.90
C THR A 29 -15.53 -6.87 13.38
N ARG A 30 -14.64 -6.67 14.36
CA ARG A 30 -13.96 -7.76 15.05
C ARG A 30 -14.91 -8.69 15.83
N SER A 31 -16.18 -8.31 16.01
CA SER A 31 -17.17 -9.12 16.74
C SER A 31 -17.36 -10.48 16.08
N THR A 32 -17.50 -10.48 14.74
CA THR A 32 -17.67 -11.70 13.93
C THR A 32 -16.53 -11.93 12.93
N GLY A 33 -15.55 -11.02 12.86
CA GLY A 33 -14.44 -11.11 11.92
C GLY A 33 -14.80 -10.58 10.54
N GLY A 34 -15.68 -9.56 10.48
CA GLY A 34 -16.11 -8.93 9.25
C GLY A 34 -17.30 -9.62 8.55
N GLU A 35 -17.84 -10.71 9.11
CA GLU A 35 -19.04 -11.40 8.59
C GLU A 35 -20.32 -10.56 8.80
N ASP A 36 -20.30 -9.66 9.77
CA ASP A 36 -21.34 -8.67 10.09
C ASP A 36 -21.33 -7.43 9.19
N CYS A 37 -20.63 -7.49 8.06
CA CYS A 37 -20.69 -6.42 7.06
C CYS A 37 -22.12 -6.24 6.51
N ALA A 38 -22.54 -4.99 6.33
CA ALA A 38 -23.82 -4.71 5.69
C ALA A 38 -23.81 -5.11 4.21
N SER A 39 -25.00 -5.30 3.64
CA SER A 39 -25.14 -5.57 2.21
C SER A 39 -24.46 -4.49 1.38
N ALA A 40 -23.76 -4.89 0.32
CA ALA A 40 -22.98 -4.02 -0.57
C ALA A 40 -23.75 -2.81 -1.13
N ARG A 41 -25.09 -2.92 -1.21
CA ARG A 41 -25.99 -1.84 -1.63
C ARG A 41 -26.09 -0.67 -0.64
N TYR A 42 -25.64 -0.86 0.61
CA TYR A 42 -25.78 0.11 1.71
C TYR A 42 -24.45 0.61 2.24
N ILE A 43 -23.34 0.21 1.62
CA ILE A 43 -22.00 0.62 2.02
C ILE A 43 -21.28 1.24 0.83
N TYR A 44 -20.41 2.21 1.13
CA TYR A 44 -19.67 2.96 0.14
C TYR A 44 -18.19 2.81 0.40
N THR A 45 -17.38 3.00 -0.63
CA THR A 45 -15.94 3.03 -0.47
C THR A 45 -15.32 4.03 -1.40
N ALA A 46 -14.12 4.48 -1.04
CA ALA A 46 -13.30 5.35 -1.86
C ALA A 46 -11.84 4.92 -1.69
N LEU A 47 -10.99 5.32 -2.63
CA LEU A 47 -9.56 5.11 -2.50
C LEU A 47 -9.05 5.84 -1.26
N ASN A 48 -8.38 5.13 -0.35
CA ASN A 48 -7.70 5.76 0.76
C ASN A 48 -6.65 6.74 0.18
N PRO A 49 -6.60 8.02 0.59
CA PRO A 49 -5.61 8.97 0.09
C PRO A 49 -4.17 8.44 0.23
N LEU A 50 -3.90 7.62 1.24
CA LEU A 50 -2.62 6.95 1.45
C LEU A 50 -2.23 6.01 0.29
N THR A 51 -3.20 5.44 -0.42
CA THR A 51 -2.96 4.46 -1.48
C THR A 51 -2.15 5.04 -2.63
N ARG A 52 -2.32 6.31 -3.01
CA ARG A 52 -1.49 6.93 -4.06
C ARG A 52 -0.10 7.38 -3.60
N TRP A 53 0.14 7.40 -2.29
CA TRP A 53 1.50 7.49 -1.75
C TRP A 53 2.19 6.13 -1.73
N ILE A 54 1.43 5.05 -1.55
CA ILE A 54 1.95 3.67 -1.65
C ILE A 54 2.21 3.29 -3.12
N PHE A 55 1.32 3.70 -4.02
CA PHE A 55 1.38 3.47 -5.46
C PHE A 55 1.43 4.82 -6.21
N PRO A 56 2.61 5.46 -6.26
CA PRO A 56 2.79 6.75 -6.93
C PRO A 56 2.27 6.72 -8.37
N ARG A 57 1.49 7.75 -8.75
CA ARG A 57 0.98 7.88 -10.14
C ARG A 57 2.09 7.93 -11.18
N ALA A 58 3.27 8.44 -10.80
CA ALA A 58 4.43 8.50 -11.67
C ALA A 58 5.01 7.12 -12.01
N ASP A 59 4.63 6.07 -11.28
CA ASP A 59 5.03 4.70 -11.60
C ASP A 59 4.07 4.06 -12.62
N ASP A 60 2.83 4.56 -12.77
CA ASP A 60 1.80 3.97 -13.64
C ASP A 60 2.31 3.87 -15.11
N SER A 61 3.14 4.79 -15.58
CA SER A 61 3.68 4.74 -16.95
C SER A 61 4.82 3.74 -17.17
N VAL A 62 5.38 3.16 -16.11
CA VAL A 62 6.44 2.15 -16.19
C VAL A 62 5.96 0.76 -15.79
N LEU A 63 4.66 0.57 -15.55
CA LEU A 63 4.08 -0.75 -15.32
C LEU A 63 3.75 -1.44 -16.63
N LYS A 64 3.81 -2.78 -16.62
CA LYS A 64 3.41 -3.61 -17.77
C LYS A 64 1.92 -3.93 -17.67
N TYR A 65 1.14 -3.20 -18.46
CA TYR A 65 -0.31 -3.40 -18.58
C TYR A 65 -0.64 -4.64 -19.41
N LEU A 66 -1.69 -5.34 -19.02
CA LEU A 66 -2.25 -6.46 -19.77
C LEU A 66 -3.31 -5.96 -20.74
N GLU A 67 -3.60 -6.78 -21.76
CA GLU A 67 -4.64 -6.54 -22.74
C GLU A 67 -5.57 -7.74 -22.80
N GLU A 68 -6.88 -7.47 -22.78
CA GLU A 68 -7.96 -8.44 -22.94
C GLU A 68 -8.95 -7.87 -23.94
N ASP A 69 -9.31 -8.61 -24.99
CA ASP A 69 -10.16 -8.16 -26.09
C ASP A 69 -9.74 -6.81 -26.73
N ASN A 70 -8.42 -6.59 -26.86
CA ASN A 70 -7.79 -5.34 -27.32
C ASN A 70 -8.07 -4.11 -26.42
N VAL A 71 -8.53 -4.34 -25.19
CA VAL A 71 -8.70 -3.32 -24.16
C VAL A 71 -7.59 -3.45 -23.13
N ARG A 72 -6.92 -2.33 -22.83
CA ARG A 72 -5.93 -2.25 -21.76
C ARG A 72 -6.61 -2.39 -20.40
N ILE A 73 -6.24 -3.40 -19.62
CA ILE A 73 -6.80 -3.72 -18.29
C ILE A 73 -5.82 -3.35 -17.17
N GLU A 74 -5.74 -4.09 -16.07
CA GLU A 74 -4.75 -3.87 -15.02
C GLU A 74 -3.31 -4.25 -15.43
N PRO A 75 -2.28 -3.73 -14.74
CA PRO A 75 -0.94 -4.26 -14.87
C PRO A 75 -0.81 -5.65 -14.27
N GLN A 76 0.18 -6.41 -14.75
CA GLN A 76 0.54 -7.72 -14.18
C GLN A 76 0.71 -7.65 -12.66
N TRP A 77 1.30 -6.55 -12.19
CA TRP A 77 1.38 -6.20 -10.79
C TRP A 77 1.66 -4.70 -10.66
N TYR A 78 1.18 -4.11 -9.57
CA TYR A 78 1.64 -2.79 -9.13
C TYR A 78 2.92 -2.91 -8.33
N CYS A 79 3.78 -1.90 -8.40
CA CYS A 79 5.02 -1.83 -7.62
C CYS A 79 4.88 -0.79 -6.50
N PRO A 80 4.44 -1.17 -5.29
CA PRO A 80 4.34 -0.20 -4.19
C PRO A 80 5.71 0.29 -3.74
N VAL A 81 5.77 1.43 -3.04
CA VAL A 81 7.01 1.97 -2.44
C VAL A 81 7.52 1.15 -1.24
N ILE A 82 6.65 0.33 -0.64
CA ILE A 82 6.95 -0.62 0.44
C ILE A 82 6.30 -1.99 0.15
N PRO A 83 6.85 -3.11 0.64
CA PRO A 83 6.31 -4.46 0.38
C PRO A 83 4.95 -4.67 1.05
N MET A 84 3.86 -4.39 0.33
CA MET A 84 2.50 -4.48 0.87
C MET A 84 2.10 -5.89 1.31
N ILE A 85 2.71 -6.92 0.72
CA ILE A 85 2.54 -8.32 1.15
C ILE A 85 2.95 -8.54 2.62
N LEU A 86 3.93 -7.79 3.11
CA LEU A 86 4.35 -7.82 4.52
C LEU A 86 3.56 -6.83 5.36
N VAL A 87 2.98 -5.77 4.78
CA VAL A 87 2.15 -4.81 5.51
C VAL A 87 0.86 -5.46 5.99
N ASN A 88 0.07 -6.01 5.04
CA ASN A 88 -1.24 -6.59 5.34
C ASN A 88 -1.21 -8.10 5.53
N GLY A 89 -0.07 -8.75 5.26
CA GLY A 89 0.01 -10.21 5.22
C GLY A 89 -0.73 -10.79 4.01
N CYS A 90 -0.81 -12.11 3.96
CA CYS A 90 -1.53 -12.84 2.93
C CYS A 90 -1.93 -14.22 3.46
N GLU A 91 -3.12 -14.66 3.13
CA GLU A 91 -3.56 -16.03 3.36
C GLU A 91 -4.29 -16.52 2.11
N GLY A 92 -3.90 -17.69 1.60
CA GLY A 92 -4.44 -18.23 0.36
C GLY A 92 -4.25 -19.74 0.27
N ILE A 93 -5.21 -20.42 -0.32
CA ILE A 93 -5.19 -21.87 -0.53
C ILE A 93 -5.43 -22.11 -2.01
N GLY A 94 -4.52 -22.83 -2.66
CA GLY A 94 -4.65 -23.30 -4.03
C GLY A 94 -4.44 -24.81 -4.11
N THR A 95 -4.44 -25.33 -5.33
CA THR A 95 -4.18 -26.75 -5.56
C THR A 95 -2.70 -27.05 -5.34
N GLY A 96 -2.38 -27.89 -4.35
CA GLY A 96 -1.02 -28.32 -4.01
C GLY A 96 -0.22 -27.34 -3.15
N TRP A 97 -0.68 -26.09 -2.95
CA TRP A 97 0.03 -25.06 -2.21
C TRP A 97 -0.91 -24.25 -1.32
N CYS A 98 -0.40 -23.81 -0.18
CA CYS A 98 -1.02 -22.77 0.63
C CYS A 98 0.02 -21.70 0.96
N THR A 99 -0.44 -20.48 1.20
CA THR A 99 0.39 -19.37 1.59
C THR A 99 -0.14 -18.71 2.84
N LYS A 100 0.76 -18.41 3.77
CA LYS A 100 0.48 -17.64 4.99
C LYS A 100 1.65 -16.73 5.31
N VAL A 101 1.45 -15.44 5.07
CA VAL A 101 2.37 -14.36 5.40
C VAL A 101 1.73 -13.53 6.50
N LEU A 102 2.42 -13.34 7.61
CA LEU A 102 1.91 -12.51 8.70
C LEU A 102 2.11 -11.02 8.40
N PRO A 103 1.24 -10.14 8.91
CA PRO A 103 1.40 -8.71 8.75
C PRO A 103 2.47 -8.15 9.69
N TYR A 104 3.13 -7.08 9.28
CA TYR A 104 4.22 -6.40 9.97
C TYR A 104 3.98 -4.89 10.00
N ASN A 105 4.70 -4.21 10.90
CA ASN A 105 4.52 -2.79 11.12
C ASN A 105 5.03 -1.98 9.93
N PRO A 106 4.18 -1.16 9.25
CA PRO A 106 4.61 -0.33 8.13
C PRO A 106 5.80 0.57 8.46
N LYS A 107 5.89 1.07 9.71
CA LYS A 107 7.01 1.93 10.14
C LYS A 107 8.33 1.16 10.26
N GLU A 108 8.28 -0.12 10.63
CA GLU A 108 9.47 -0.99 10.67
C GLU A 108 9.90 -1.38 9.26
N ILE A 109 8.92 -1.69 8.40
CA ILE A 109 9.15 -1.95 6.98
C ILE A 109 9.86 -0.77 6.32
N ILE A 110 9.35 0.46 6.49
CA ILE A 110 9.96 1.67 5.94
C ILE A 110 11.39 1.85 6.47
N ARG A 111 11.62 1.65 7.77
CA ARG A 111 12.97 1.70 8.37
C ARG A 111 13.92 0.68 7.73
N ASN A 112 13.45 -0.54 7.47
CA ASN A 112 14.26 -1.56 6.81
C ASN A 112 14.54 -1.24 5.35
N VAL A 113 13.57 -0.72 4.60
CA VAL A 113 13.81 -0.23 3.24
C VAL A 113 14.88 0.87 3.23
N LEU A 114 14.78 1.86 4.12
CA LEU A 114 15.79 2.92 4.26
C LEU A 114 17.19 2.36 4.58
N ARG A 115 17.27 1.35 5.46
CA ARG A 115 18.54 0.65 5.74
C ARG A 115 19.12 -0.03 4.51
N MET A 116 18.29 -0.69 3.71
CA MET A 116 18.74 -1.34 2.47
C MET A 116 19.20 -0.32 1.42
N ILE A 117 18.56 0.87 1.34
CA ILE A 117 19.05 1.99 0.51
C ILE A 117 20.46 2.44 0.95
N ASP A 118 20.74 2.40 2.26
CA ASP A 118 22.07 2.67 2.84
C ASP A 118 23.07 1.51 2.65
N GLY A 119 22.68 0.39 2.02
CA GLY A 119 23.51 -0.79 1.87
C GLY A 119 23.65 -1.64 3.15
N LYS A 120 22.76 -1.46 4.14
CA LYS A 120 22.73 -2.23 5.38
C LYS A 120 21.70 -3.35 5.28
N SER A 121 21.94 -4.45 5.99
CA SER A 121 20.96 -5.53 6.11
C SER A 121 19.69 -5.09 6.86
N PRO A 122 18.52 -5.65 6.48
CA PRO A 122 17.27 -5.42 7.21
C PRO A 122 17.38 -5.96 8.64
N GLN A 123 16.71 -5.30 9.57
CA GLN A 123 16.56 -5.77 10.94
C GLN A 123 15.38 -6.75 11.03
N LYS A 124 15.52 -7.76 11.89
CA LYS A 124 14.44 -8.69 12.19
C LYS A 124 13.22 -7.92 12.72
N MET A 125 12.04 -8.27 12.20
CA MET A 125 10.76 -7.71 12.62
C MET A 125 9.88 -8.80 13.22
N LEU A 126 9.00 -8.40 14.14
CA LEU A 126 7.96 -9.28 14.67
C LEU A 126 6.62 -8.97 14.00
N PRO A 127 5.73 -9.96 13.87
CA PRO A 127 4.39 -9.72 13.38
C PRO A 127 3.69 -8.62 14.20
N PHE A 128 2.94 -7.79 13.51
CA PHE A 128 2.28 -6.62 14.07
C PHE A 128 0.88 -6.49 13.50
N TYR A 129 -0.06 -6.15 14.36
CA TYR A 129 -1.46 -5.94 14.02
C TYR A 129 -1.88 -4.57 14.54
N ARG A 130 -2.39 -3.72 13.65
CA ARG A 130 -2.84 -2.37 14.00
C ARG A 130 -3.93 -2.44 15.09
N ASN A 131 -3.81 -1.56 16.07
CA ASN A 131 -4.72 -1.42 17.23
C ASN A 131 -4.78 -2.65 18.17
N PHE A 132 -3.98 -3.71 17.95
CA PHE A 132 -3.89 -4.84 18.86
C PHE A 132 -3.12 -4.45 20.13
N THR A 133 -3.70 -4.72 21.29
CA THR A 133 -3.12 -4.34 22.60
C THR A 133 -2.42 -5.49 23.34
N GLY A 134 -2.47 -6.70 22.78
CA GLY A 134 -1.83 -7.88 23.33
C GLY A 134 -0.33 -7.95 23.04
N THR A 135 0.27 -9.11 23.26
CA THR A 135 1.71 -9.31 23.04
C THR A 135 1.96 -10.36 21.97
N VAL A 136 2.89 -10.05 21.06
CA VAL A 136 3.44 -11.01 20.09
C VAL A 136 4.86 -11.35 20.53
N ARG A 137 5.15 -12.64 20.71
CA ARG A 137 6.47 -13.14 21.10
C ARG A 137 6.89 -14.27 20.18
N GLU A 138 8.16 -14.29 19.83
CA GLU A 138 8.73 -15.43 19.12
C GLU A 138 9.05 -16.54 20.14
N THR A 139 8.46 -17.72 19.94
CA THR A 139 8.66 -18.87 20.83
C THR A 139 9.74 -19.81 20.28
N SER A 140 9.75 -20.00 18.97
CA SER A 140 10.77 -20.74 18.24
C SER A 140 10.99 -20.09 16.89
N ASP A 141 12.01 -20.53 16.15
CA ASP A 141 12.21 -20.06 14.79
C ASP A 141 10.90 -20.18 13.99
N ARG A 142 10.46 -19.06 13.40
CA ARG A 142 9.24 -18.93 12.59
C ARG A 142 7.93 -19.29 13.29
N LYS A 143 7.88 -19.31 14.63
CA LYS A 143 6.64 -19.49 15.41
C LYS A 143 6.45 -18.37 16.41
N PHE A 144 5.27 -17.78 16.36
CA PHE A 144 4.89 -16.63 17.14
C PHE A 144 3.70 -16.97 18.03
N GLU A 145 3.85 -16.70 19.32
CA GLU A 145 2.76 -16.71 20.29
C GLU A 145 2.12 -15.32 20.32
N ILE A 146 0.83 -15.26 20.01
CA ILE A 146 -0.02 -14.08 20.07
C ILE A 146 -0.90 -14.23 21.30
N SER A 147 -0.62 -13.44 22.34
CA SER A 147 -1.35 -13.46 23.60
C SER A 147 -2.28 -12.27 23.72
N GLY A 148 -3.53 -12.54 24.11
CA GLY A 148 -4.47 -11.53 24.59
C GLY A 148 -4.12 -10.99 25.97
N VAL A 149 -4.95 -10.08 26.47
CA VAL A 149 -4.72 -9.40 27.75
C VAL A 149 -5.81 -9.80 28.74
N CYS A 150 -5.38 -10.31 29.89
CA CYS A 150 -6.26 -10.51 31.04
C CYS A 150 -5.63 -9.93 32.32
N THR A 151 -6.46 -9.30 33.14
CA THR A 151 -6.06 -8.71 34.42
C THR A 151 -6.95 -9.23 35.55
N LEU A 152 -6.33 -9.58 36.68
CA LEU A 152 -7.07 -9.94 37.88
C LEU A 152 -7.49 -8.65 38.60
N LYS A 153 -8.78 -8.46 38.80
CA LYS A 153 -9.30 -7.35 39.61
C LYS A 153 -9.35 -7.75 41.08
N SER A 154 -9.03 -6.79 41.95
CA SER A 154 -9.09 -6.99 43.39
C SER A 154 -10.52 -7.31 43.80
N SER A 155 -10.72 -8.48 44.38
CA SER A 155 -11.98 -8.86 45.00
C SER A 155 -11.85 -8.67 46.51
N ARG A 156 -12.95 -8.32 47.19
CA ARG A 156 -12.95 -8.18 48.66
C ARG A 156 -12.40 -9.47 49.30
N ARG A 157 -11.62 -9.37 50.40
CA ARG A 157 -11.01 -10.54 51.07
C ARG A 157 -12.02 -11.69 51.29
N ASN A 158 -13.27 -11.35 51.63
CA ASN A 158 -14.35 -12.29 51.92
C ASN A 158 -15.26 -12.64 50.72
N ALA A 159 -15.00 -12.13 49.51
CA ALA A 159 -15.82 -12.45 48.35
C ALA A 159 -15.68 -13.93 47.96
N ARG A 160 -16.78 -14.58 47.56
CA ARG A 160 -16.79 -15.99 47.13
C ARG A 160 -16.20 -16.21 45.74
N SER A 161 -16.13 -15.16 44.92
CA SER A 161 -15.57 -15.17 43.57
C SER A 161 -14.47 -14.13 43.40
N LEU A 162 -13.60 -14.37 42.42
CA LEU A 162 -12.59 -13.44 41.93
C LEU A 162 -13.05 -12.86 40.61
N GLN A 163 -12.75 -11.58 40.38
CA GLN A 163 -13.08 -10.91 39.14
C GLN A 163 -11.87 -10.87 38.22
N VAL A 164 -12.03 -11.35 36.99
CA VAL A 164 -11.02 -11.30 35.94
C VAL A 164 -11.55 -10.46 34.79
N GLU A 165 -10.79 -9.46 34.35
CA GLU A 165 -11.09 -8.67 33.16
C GLU A 165 -10.26 -9.19 31.99
N VAL A 166 -10.92 -9.66 30.93
CA VAL A 166 -10.29 -9.93 29.63
C VAL A 166 -10.51 -8.70 28.76
N SER A 167 -9.44 -7.97 28.47
CA SER A 167 -9.47 -6.70 27.74
C SER A 167 -8.97 -6.81 26.28
N GLU A 168 -8.44 -7.97 25.89
CA GLU A 168 -8.01 -8.23 24.51
C GLU A 168 -8.00 -9.73 24.22
N LEU A 169 -8.40 -10.10 23.01
CA LEU A 169 -8.36 -11.48 22.51
C LEU A 169 -7.21 -11.67 21.53
N PRO A 170 -6.61 -12.87 21.42
CA PRO A 170 -5.63 -13.15 20.35
C PRO A 170 -6.18 -12.85 18.96
N VAL A 171 -5.30 -12.40 18.07
CA VAL A 171 -5.68 -12.08 16.69
C VAL A 171 -6.21 -13.33 15.98
N GLY A 172 -7.31 -13.15 15.24
CA GLY A 172 -8.06 -14.23 14.57
C GLY A 172 -9.11 -14.91 15.45
N ILE A 173 -9.20 -14.54 16.73
CA ILE A 173 -10.28 -14.96 17.62
C ILE A 173 -11.30 -13.81 17.76
N TRP A 174 -12.47 -14.01 17.20
CA TRP A 174 -13.55 -13.01 17.18
C TRP A 174 -14.41 -13.07 18.43
N THR A 175 -14.93 -11.91 18.87
CA THR A 175 -15.62 -11.74 20.16
C THR A 175 -16.79 -12.73 20.33
N GLN A 176 -17.66 -12.84 19.34
CA GLN A 176 -18.82 -13.73 19.38
C GLN A 176 -18.40 -15.20 19.36
N LYS A 177 -17.45 -15.57 18.50
CA LYS A 177 -16.92 -16.95 18.44
C LYS A 177 -16.21 -17.34 19.74
N TYR A 178 -15.55 -16.40 20.42
CA TYR A 178 -14.92 -16.63 21.73
C TYR A 178 -15.96 -16.85 22.83
N LYS A 179 -17.02 -16.05 22.86
CA LYS A 179 -18.14 -16.21 23.80
C LYS A 179 -18.74 -17.62 23.69
N GLU A 180 -19.13 -18.01 22.49
CA GLU A 180 -19.81 -19.29 22.25
C GLU A 180 -18.91 -20.51 22.47
N LYS A 181 -17.66 -20.46 21.99
CA LYS A 181 -16.76 -21.64 22.00
C LYS A 181 -15.93 -21.75 23.27
N VAL A 182 -15.69 -20.66 23.98
CA VAL A 182 -14.82 -20.65 25.18
C VAL A 182 -15.64 -20.33 26.41
N LEU A 183 -16.28 -19.15 26.49
CA LEU A 183 -16.92 -18.71 27.74
C LEU A 183 -18.12 -19.56 28.12
N ASP A 184 -19.00 -19.90 27.17
CA ASP A 184 -20.17 -20.74 27.44
C ASP A 184 -19.77 -22.15 27.89
N VAL A 185 -18.70 -22.70 27.32
CA VAL A 185 -18.16 -24.00 27.73
C VAL A 185 -17.56 -23.93 29.14
N LEU A 186 -16.83 -22.86 29.46
CA LEU A 186 -16.27 -22.65 30.80
C LEU A 186 -17.37 -22.43 31.85
N SER A 187 -18.48 -21.77 31.48
CA SER A 187 -19.63 -21.61 32.35
C SER A 187 -20.36 -22.93 32.60
N ARG A 188 -20.61 -23.73 31.55
CA ARG A 188 -21.20 -25.08 31.69
C ARG A 188 -20.35 -26.03 32.55
N ASN A 189 -19.02 -25.88 32.49
CA ASN A 189 -18.08 -26.64 33.30
C ASN A 189 -17.91 -26.09 34.73
N ASN A 190 -18.71 -25.10 35.14
CA ASN A 190 -18.64 -24.44 36.45
C ASN A 190 -17.26 -23.82 36.79
N ILE A 191 -16.45 -23.50 35.77
CA ILE A 191 -15.17 -22.80 35.94
C ILE A 191 -15.42 -21.30 36.13
N ILE A 192 -16.43 -20.75 35.46
CA ILE A 192 -16.88 -19.36 35.60
C ILE A 192 -18.31 -19.38 36.13
N THR A 193 -18.59 -18.61 37.17
CA THR A 193 -19.93 -18.43 37.75
C THR A 193 -20.81 -17.58 36.85
N ASN A 194 -20.26 -16.44 36.40
CA ASN A 194 -20.97 -15.49 35.57
C ASN A 194 -19.98 -14.65 34.76
N TYR A 195 -20.43 -14.06 33.65
CA TYR A 195 -19.65 -13.08 32.92
C TYR A 195 -20.52 -11.92 32.44
N LYS A 196 -19.91 -10.72 32.32
CA LYS A 196 -20.54 -9.52 31.75
C LYS A 196 -19.75 -9.04 30.54
N GLU A 197 -20.48 -8.59 29.53
CA GLU A 197 -19.95 -8.08 28.26
C GLU A 197 -20.03 -6.56 28.25
N LEU A 198 -18.90 -5.90 28.04
CA LEU A 198 -18.79 -4.43 27.99
C LEU A 198 -18.00 -4.01 26.76
N HIS A 199 -18.37 -4.56 25.60
CA HIS A 199 -17.66 -4.37 24.34
C HIS A 199 -18.00 -3.04 23.68
N THR A 200 -17.08 -2.53 22.87
CA THR A 200 -17.37 -1.53 21.83
C THR A 200 -17.16 -2.18 20.46
N GLU A 201 -17.39 -1.46 19.37
CA GLU A 201 -17.13 -1.97 18.02
C GLU A 201 -15.65 -2.36 17.83
N ASP A 202 -14.73 -1.61 18.44
CA ASP A 202 -13.28 -1.80 18.29
C ASP A 202 -12.60 -2.54 19.45
N SER A 203 -13.21 -2.56 20.63
CA SER A 203 -12.59 -3.07 21.85
C SER A 203 -13.38 -4.21 22.49
N VAL A 204 -12.65 -5.16 23.07
CA VAL A 204 -13.22 -6.32 23.76
C VAL A 204 -13.03 -6.16 25.26
N LYS A 205 -14.08 -6.47 26.00
CA LYS A 205 -14.07 -6.44 27.46
C LYS A 205 -15.05 -7.43 28.05
N PHE A 206 -14.54 -8.50 28.63
CA PHE A 206 -15.31 -9.45 29.43
C PHE A 206 -14.93 -9.33 30.90
N LEU A 207 -15.92 -9.20 31.77
CA LEU A 207 -15.75 -9.29 33.22
C LEU A 207 -16.23 -10.66 33.69
N LEU A 208 -15.30 -11.51 34.07
CA LEU A 208 -15.54 -12.89 34.47
C LEU A 208 -15.56 -13.00 36.00
N GLU A 209 -16.51 -13.74 36.55
CA GLU A 209 -16.55 -14.11 37.97
C GLU A 209 -16.16 -15.58 38.12
N ILE A 210 -15.01 -15.84 38.74
CA ILE A 210 -14.45 -17.18 38.92
C ILE A 210 -14.57 -17.58 40.40
N PRO A 211 -15.17 -18.73 40.76
CA PRO A 211 -15.23 -19.20 42.14
C PRO A 211 -13.86 -19.36 42.79
N LYS A 212 -13.72 -18.93 44.05
CA LYS A 212 -12.55 -19.28 44.87
C LYS A 212 -12.61 -20.77 45.19
N GLY A 213 -11.54 -21.52 44.87
CA GLY A 213 -11.47 -22.96 45.08
C GLY A 213 -11.73 -23.83 43.84
N THR A 214 -11.84 -23.23 42.66
CA THR A 214 -11.98 -23.97 41.39
C THR A 214 -10.85 -25.01 41.24
N PRO A 215 -11.17 -26.30 40.97
CA PRO A 215 -10.19 -27.36 40.81
C PRO A 215 -9.35 -27.07 39.56
N ASN A 216 -8.10 -26.62 39.78
CA ASN A 216 -7.00 -26.40 38.83
C ASN A 216 -6.05 -25.25 39.25
N GLY A 217 -6.29 -24.61 40.40
CA GLY A 217 -5.35 -23.62 40.93
C GLY A 217 -5.23 -22.35 40.07
N LEU A 218 -6.21 -22.07 39.20
CA LEU A 218 -6.29 -20.83 38.40
C LEU A 218 -6.13 -19.58 39.28
N CYS A 219 -6.56 -19.69 40.56
CA CYS A 219 -6.50 -18.61 41.52
C CYS A 219 -6.24 -19.08 42.96
N SER A 220 -5.31 -20.01 43.18
CA SER A 220 -4.85 -20.24 44.56
C SER A 220 -4.06 -19.02 45.03
N ASN A 221 -4.43 -18.43 46.17
CA ASN A 221 -3.66 -17.37 46.84
C ASN A 221 -2.33 -17.86 47.44
N ASN A 222 -1.80 -19.00 46.99
CA ASN A 222 -0.53 -19.53 47.48
C ASN A 222 0.58 -18.54 47.12
N ALA A 223 1.20 -17.98 48.15
CA ALA A 223 2.27 -16.98 48.06
C ALA A 223 3.54 -17.49 47.34
N ALA A 224 3.61 -18.78 47.02
CA ALA A 224 4.74 -19.44 46.37
C ALA A 224 4.79 -19.30 44.83
N VAL A 225 3.72 -18.84 44.18
CA VAL A 225 3.64 -18.76 42.70
C VAL A 225 3.82 -17.30 42.25
N SER A 226 4.75 -17.04 41.33
CA SER A 226 4.99 -15.69 40.80
C SER A 226 3.70 -15.08 40.20
N ALA A 227 3.57 -13.76 40.23
CA ALA A 227 2.45 -13.06 39.61
C ALA A 227 2.35 -13.37 38.10
N ASP A 228 3.50 -13.60 37.44
CA ASP A 228 3.56 -13.89 36.01
C ASP A 228 3.14 -15.33 35.67
N GLU A 229 3.52 -16.30 36.49
CA GLU A 229 3.04 -17.69 36.35
C GLU A 229 1.52 -17.79 36.53
N ARG A 230 0.95 -17.02 37.47
CA ARG A 230 -0.50 -16.93 37.65
C ARG A 230 -1.19 -16.36 36.42
N LYS A 231 -0.65 -15.27 35.85
CA LYS A 231 -1.16 -14.68 34.59
C LYS A 231 -1.07 -15.67 33.43
N GLN A 232 0.02 -16.41 33.30
CA GLN A 232 0.20 -17.39 32.22
C GLN A 232 -0.78 -18.57 32.36
N LYS A 233 -0.97 -19.12 33.56
CA LYS A 233 -1.97 -20.16 33.82
C LYS A 233 -3.39 -19.67 33.49
N LEU A 234 -3.70 -18.43 33.84
CA LEU A 234 -4.99 -17.80 33.56
C LEU A 234 -5.23 -17.62 32.05
N ARG A 235 -4.25 -17.09 31.31
CA ARG A 235 -4.35 -16.96 29.84
C ARG A 235 -4.56 -18.32 29.17
N LYS A 236 -3.79 -19.33 29.57
CA LYS A 236 -3.92 -20.69 29.04
C LYS A 236 -5.28 -21.31 29.32
N ALA A 237 -5.83 -21.09 30.51
CA ALA A 237 -7.16 -21.59 30.88
C ALA A 237 -8.28 -20.88 30.11
N LEU A 238 -8.14 -19.57 29.89
CA LEU A 238 -9.07 -18.76 29.10
C LEU A 238 -8.83 -18.84 27.59
N LYS A 239 -7.89 -19.67 27.12
CA LYS A 239 -7.55 -19.81 25.68
C LYS A 239 -7.16 -18.47 25.03
N LEU A 240 -6.43 -17.63 25.77
CA LEU A 240 -5.96 -16.31 25.34
C LEU A 240 -4.54 -16.33 24.77
N ASP A 241 -4.02 -17.49 24.40
CA ASP A 241 -2.74 -17.63 23.69
C ASP A 241 -3.00 -18.41 22.39
N SER A 242 -2.56 -17.85 21.25
CA SER A 242 -2.63 -18.48 19.93
C SER A 242 -1.23 -18.59 19.35
N VAL A 243 -0.91 -19.73 18.74
CA VAL A 243 0.40 -19.94 18.12
C VAL A 243 0.24 -19.96 16.60
N VAL A 244 1.02 -19.14 15.92
CA VAL A 244 0.99 -19.01 14.46
C VAL A 244 2.41 -19.20 13.90
N GLY A 245 2.52 -19.96 12.81
CA GLY A 245 3.80 -20.20 12.13
C GLY A 245 3.84 -19.59 10.73
N THR A 246 5.05 -19.30 10.25
CA THR A 246 5.34 -18.79 8.88
C THR A 246 6.05 -19.84 8.01
N SER A 247 5.70 -21.12 8.15
CA SER A 247 6.36 -22.22 7.43
C SER A 247 6.00 -22.33 5.94
N THR A 248 4.92 -21.67 5.52
CA THR A 248 4.33 -21.80 4.18
C THR A 248 4.19 -20.42 3.54
N MET A 249 5.29 -19.71 3.30
CA MET A 249 5.28 -18.46 2.53
C MET A 249 5.57 -18.79 1.07
N VAL A 250 4.51 -18.97 0.28
CA VAL A 250 4.62 -19.34 -1.13
C VAL A 250 3.99 -18.23 -1.95
N LEU A 251 4.78 -17.55 -2.77
CA LEU A 251 4.37 -16.36 -3.50
C LEU A 251 4.84 -16.43 -4.95
N PHE A 252 4.18 -15.67 -5.82
CA PHE A 252 4.67 -15.43 -7.16
C PHE A 252 5.78 -14.38 -7.12
N ASP A 253 6.89 -14.65 -7.81
CA ASP A 253 7.99 -13.70 -8.00
C ASP A 253 7.70 -12.69 -9.13
N GLU A 254 8.68 -11.84 -9.46
CA GLU A 254 8.53 -10.82 -10.50
C GLU A 254 8.33 -11.39 -11.91
N ARG A 255 8.64 -12.67 -12.10
CA ARG A 255 8.50 -13.42 -13.37
C ARG A 255 7.24 -14.27 -13.38
N ASN A 256 6.35 -14.11 -12.41
CA ASN A 256 5.15 -14.93 -12.19
C ASN A 256 5.48 -16.42 -11.97
N THR A 257 6.65 -16.74 -11.42
CA THR A 257 7.03 -18.09 -11.03
C THR A 257 6.75 -18.30 -9.55
N LEU A 258 6.17 -19.45 -9.21
CA LEU A 258 5.84 -19.77 -7.83
C LEU A 258 7.11 -20.16 -7.06
N ARG A 259 7.41 -19.45 -5.97
CA ARG A 259 8.57 -19.68 -5.13
C ARG A 259 8.16 -19.79 -3.66
N LYS A 260 8.80 -20.73 -2.94
CA LYS A 260 8.73 -20.79 -1.48
C LYS A 260 9.83 -19.90 -0.88
N PHE A 261 9.43 -19.07 0.07
CA PHE A 261 10.30 -18.19 0.84
C PHE A 261 10.44 -18.76 2.25
N ASP A 262 11.67 -18.88 2.72
CA ASP A 262 11.94 -19.41 4.05
C ASP A 262 12.00 -18.30 5.10
N ALA A 263 12.53 -17.14 4.74
CA ALA A 263 12.63 -15.96 5.60
C ALA A 263 11.91 -14.75 4.99
N ILE A 264 11.50 -13.81 5.84
CA ILE A 264 10.89 -12.54 5.37
C ILE A 264 11.93 -11.64 4.70
N GLU A 265 13.19 -11.78 5.09
CA GLU A 265 14.35 -11.09 4.55
C GLU A 265 14.52 -11.39 3.05
N GLU A 266 14.27 -12.64 2.62
CA GLU A 266 14.29 -13.00 1.20
C GLU A 266 13.20 -12.27 0.40
N ILE A 267 12.00 -12.13 0.98
CA ILE A 267 10.91 -11.37 0.35
C ILE A 267 11.30 -9.91 0.22
N PHE A 268 11.96 -9.34 1.24
CA PHE A 268 12.48 -7.97 1.21
C PHE A 268 13.52 -7.77 0.12
N GLU A 269 14.49 -8.68 0.00
CA GLU A 269 15.56 -8.58 -0.99
C GLU A 269 15.01 -8.62 -2.42
N VAL A 270 14.10 -9.56 -2.71
CA VAL A 270 13.44 -9.64 -4.02
C VAL A 270 12.65 -8.37 -4.30
N PHE A 271 11.81 -7.93 -3.35
CA PHE A 271 11.05 -6.69 -3.49
C PHE A 271 11.97 -5.48 -3.71
N PHE A 272 13.07 -5.39 -2.97
CA PHE A 272 13.97 -4.24 -3.00
C PHE A 272 14.61 -4.07 -4.37
N GLU A 273 15.12 -5.15 -4.96
CA GLU A 273 15.73 -5.10 -6.30
C GLU A 273 14.72 -4.78 -7.40
N VAL A 274 13.51 -5.34 -7.31
CA VAL A 274 12.42 -5.03 -8.25
C VAL A 274 12.03 -3.56 -8.15
N ARG A 275 11.83 -3.04 -6.93
CA ARG A 275 11.44 -1.65 -6.72
C ARG A 275 12.54 -0.67 -7.13
N ARG A 276 13.80 -0.98 -6.84
CA ARG A 276 14.97 -0.22 -7.31
C ARG A 276 14.99 -0.10 -8.83
N ARG A 277 14.77 -1.20 -9.55
CA ARG A 277 14.70 -1.19 -11.03
C ARG A 277 13.58 -0.28 -11.52
N LYS A 278 12.40 -0.34 -10.89
CA LYS A 278 11.27 0.53 -11.24
C LYS A 278 11.53 2.01 -11.01
N TYR A 279 12.31 2.40 -9.99
CA TYR A 279 12.74 3.79 -9.84
C TYR A 279 13.67 4.24 -10.96
N ILE A 280 14.58 3.38 -11.41
CA ILE A 280 15.45 3.67 -12.56
C ILE A 280 14.61 3.86 -13.82
N GLU A 281 13.69 2.92 -14.10
CA GLU A 281 12.76 3.01 -15.23
C GLU A 281 11.90 4.29 -15.17
N ARG A 282 11.36 4.64 -13.99
CA ARG A 282 10.60 5.88 -13.77
C ARG A 282 11.44 7.11 -14.08
N ARG A 283 12.67 7.18 -13.58
CA ARG A 283 13.56 8.31 -13.84
C ARG A 283 13.86 8.46 -15.33
N GLU A 284 14.20 7.36 -16.01
CA GLU A 284 14.47 7.39 -17.46
C GLU A 284 13.22 7.79 -18.27
N HIS A 285 12.02 7.33 -17.86
CA HIS A 285 10.78 7.75 -18.48
C HIS A 285 10.50 9.24 -18.25
N GLN A 286 10.65 9.75 -17.03
CA GLN A 286 10.50 11.17 -16.71
C GLN A 286 11.51 12.03 -17.50
N LYS A 287 12.76 11.56 -17.63
CA LYS A 287 13.78 12.22 -18.45
C LYS A 287 13.37 12.28 -19.91
N ARG A 288 12.91 11.16 -20.49
CA ARG A 288 12.40 11.12 -21.87
C ARG A 288 11.23 12.08 -22.08
N GLN A 289 10.28 12.15 -21.15
CA GLN A 289 9.14 13.08 -21.25
C GLN A 289 9.56 14.55 -21.14
N LEU A 290 10.47 14.88 -20.23
CA LEU A 290 10.99 16.24 -20.08
C LEU A 290 11.78 16.67 -21.32
N GLN A 291 12.62 15.78 -21.86
CA GLN A 291 13.36 16.02 -23.09
C GLN A 291 12.42 16.27 -24.28
N ALA A 292 11.35 15.49 -24.44
CA ALA A 292 10.36 15.73 -25.47
C ALA A 292 9.65 17.09 -25.30
N LYS A 293 9.25 17.45 -24.07
CA LYS A 293 8.65 18.77 -23.78
C LYS A 293 9.63 19.91 -24.06
N LEU A 294 10.91 19.73 -23.75
CA LEU A 294 11.95 20.73 -24.01
C LEU A 294 12.12 20.96 -25.51
N ARG A 295 12.26 19.88 -26.31
CA ARG A 295 12.33 19.97 -27.77
C ARG A 295 11.06 20.58 -28.38
N PHE A 296 9.90 20.25 -27.82
CA PHE A 296 8.62 20.83 -28.22
C PHE A 296 8.61 22.36 -28.03
N PHE A 297 9.00 22.85 -26.85
CA PHE A 297 9.06 24.30 -26.60
C PHE A 297 10.19 24.99 -27.36
N GLU A 298 11.33 24.33 -27.58
CA GLU A 298 12.42 24.85 -28.41
C GLU A 298 11.97 25.06 -29.85
N ASN A 299 11.28 24.09 -30.44
CA ASN A 299 10.74 24.22 -31.79
C ASN A 299 9.65 25.30 -31.88
N GLN A 300 8.76 25.39 -30.88
CA GLN A 300 7.75 26.46 -30.85
C GLN A 300 8.40 27.85 -30.73
N TYR A 301 9.36 28.01 -29.81
CA TYR A 301 10.10 29.25 -29.65
C TYR A 301 10.82 29.65 -30.93
N ARG A 302 11.59 28.72 -31.52
CA ARG A 302 12.36 28.97 -32.74
C ARG A 302 11.45 29.33 -33.91
N PHE A 303 10.29 28.68 -34.02
CA PHE A 303 9.30 29.01 -35.04
C PHE A 303 8.80 30.45 -34.88
N VAL A 304 8.30 30.82 -33.69
CA VAL A 304 7.78 32.17 -33.44
C VAL A 304 8.86 33.24 -33.64
N GLU A 305 10.08 33.01 -33.16
CA GLU A 305 11.22 33.91 -33.33
C GLU A 305 11.56 34.14 -34.82
N MET A 306 11.58 33.08 -35.62
CA MET A 306 11.84 33.17 -37.07
C MET A 306 10.72 33.91 -37.84
N LEU A 307 9.46 33.78 -37.42
CA LEU A 307 8.38 34.59 -38.00
C LEU A 307 8.52 36.07 -37.64
N LEU A 308 8.81 36.38 -36.37
CA LEU A 308 9.00 37.76 -35.90
C LEU A 308 10.18 38.44 -36.60
N ASN A 309 11.27 37.71 -36.82
CA ASN A 309 12.46 38.19 -37.54
C ASN A 309 12.30 38.19 -39.08
N ARG A 310 11.14 37.75 -39.60
CA ARG A 310 10.84 37.60 -41.04
C ARG A 310 11.79 36.64 -41.79
N GLU A 311 12.43 35.71 -41.07
CA GLU A 311 13.28 34.66 -41.65
C GLU A 311 12.46 33.50 -42.24
N LEU A 312 11.23 33.34 -41.76
CA LEU A 312 10.25 32.39 -42.26
C LEU A 312 8.95 33.13 -42.65
N ILE A 313 8.63 33.12 -43.94
CA ILE A 313 7.43 33.77 -44.49
C ILE A 313 6.39 32.71 -44.81
N ILE A 314 5.27 32.76 -44.10
CA ILE A 314 4.14 31.82 -44.27
C ILE A 314 3.06 32.40 -45.19
N GLU A 315 2.96 33.73 -45.26
CA GLU A 315 1.95 34.43 -46.04
C GLU A 315 1.99 34.05 -47.52
N GLY A 316 0.84 33.61 -48.06
CA GLY A 316 0.69 33.25 -49.48
C GLY A 316 1.42 31.97 -49.92
N LYS A 317 1.96 31.17 -48.99
CA LYS A 317 2.61 29.88 -49.30
C LYS A 317 1.66 28.71 -49.06
N SER A 318 1.83 27.64 -49.84
CA SER A 318 1.10 26.37 -49.62
C SER A 318 1.64 25.66 -48.37
N ARG A 319 0.79 24.88 -47.68
CA ARG A 319 1.19 24.12 -46.50
C ARG A 319 2.40 23.21 -46.76
N GLN A 320 2.41 22.51 -47.90
CA GLN A 320 3.52 21.63 -48.30
C GLN A 320 4.85 22.39 -48.41
N HIS A 321 4.84 23.59 -48.99
CA HIS A 321 6.04 24.41 -49.10
C HIS A 321 6.57 24.86 -47.74
N ILE A 322 5.66 25.16 -46.79
CA ILE A 322 6.03 25.53 -45.43
C ILE A 322 6.62 24.32 -44.70
N GLU A 323 6.01 23.14 -44.81
CA GLU A 323 6.52 21.90 -44.21
C GLU A 323 7.93 21.56 -44.75
N GLU A 324 8.19 21.73 -46.05
CA GLU A 324 9.51 21.54 -46.64
C GLU A 324 10.53 22.59 -46.17
N ALA A 325 10.09 23.84 -45.99
CA ALA A 325 10.91 24.91 -45.41
C ALA A 325 11.26 24.64 -43.93
N LEU A 326 10.39 23.97 -43.18
CA LEU A 326 10.65 23.53 -41.80
C LEU A 326 11.61 22.34 -41.76
N ARG A 327 11.44 21.35 -42.65
CA ARG A 327 12.35 20.19 -42.78
C ARG A 327 13.77 20.62 -43.12
N SER A 328 13.93 21.49 -44.12
CA SER A 328 15.25 22.03 -44.53
C SER A 328 15.95 22.83 -43.42
N ARG A 329 15.20 23.30 -42.42
CA ARG A 329 15.73 24.01 -41.25
C ARG A 329 15.92 23.09 -40.03
N ASN A 330 15.71 21.77 -40.14
CA ASN A 330 15.78 20.82 -39.02
C ASN A 330 14.79 21.14 -37.90
N PHE A 331 13.53 21.46 -38.22
CA PHE A 331 12.46 21.36 -37.22
C PHE A 331 12.08 19.89 -37.06
N GLU A 332 11.87 19.45 -35.83
CA GLU A 332 11.43 18.09 -35.54
C GLU A 332 9.91 17.96 -35.73
N SER A 333 9.47 16.76 -36.16
CA SER A 333 8.08 16.33 -35.98
C SER A 333 7.69 16.40 -34.52
N ASP A 334 6.40 16.59 -34.21
CA ASP A 334 5.90 16.74 -32.84
C ASP A 334 6.57 15.77 -31.84
N PRO A 335 7.47 16.30 -30.98
CA PRO A 335 8.24 15.47 -30.06
C PRO A 335 7.37 14.76 -29.01
N LEU A 336 6.15 15.24 -28.76
CA LEU A 336 5.23 14.66 -27.78
C LEU A 336 4.38 13.53 -28.36
N HIS A 337 4.02 13.61 -29.64
CA HIS A 337 3.25 12.55 -30.32
C HIS A 337 4.11 11.33 -30.67
N THR A 338 5.36 11.55 -31.06
CA THR A 338 6.31 10.46 -31.36
C THR A 338 6.52 9.52 -30.16
N GLN A 339 6.28 9.97 -28.92
CA GLN A 339 6.40 9.13 -27.71
C GLN A 339 5.16 8.31 -27.38
N GLN A 340 3.97 8.65 -27.89
CA GLN A 340 2.75 7.88 -27.65
C GLN A 340 2.68 6.64 -28.54
N ASP A 341 3.27 6.70 -29.75
CA ASP A 341 3.25 5.60 -30.71
C ASP A 341 4.30 4.49 -30.41
N ASP A 342 5.34 4.78 -29.63
CA ASP A 342 6.36 3.77 -29.25
C ASP A 342 5.91 2.89 -28.06
N ASP A 343 5.00 3.37 -27.20
CA ASP A 343 4.39 2.58 -26.10
C ASP A 343 3.06 1.91 -26.52
N VAL A 344 2.57 2.18 -27.73
CA VAL A 344 1.38 1.54 -28.33
C VAL A 344 1.83 0.77 -29.56
N ASN A 345 2.12 -0.51 -29.37
CA ASN A 345 2.54 -1.41 -30.45
C ASN A 345 1.51 -1.41 -31.60
N ASN A 346 1.81 -0.65 -32.66
CA ASN A 346 1.88 -1.11 -34.04
C ASN A 346 0.70 -1.92 -34.61
N ASN A 347 -0.56 -1.58 -34.30
CA ASN A 347 -1.71 -2.22 -34.96
C ASN A 347 -2.96 -1.33 -35.05
N ASN A 348 -2.80 -0.11 -35.58
CA ASN A 348 -3.91 0.56 -36.26
C ASN A 348 -3.49 0.93 -37.68
N GLY A 349 -3.76 0.02 -38.61
CA GLY A 349 -3.72 0.23 -40.06
C GLY A 349 -4.84 1.17 -40.54
N GLY A 350 -4.85 2.40 -40.03
CA GLY A 350 -5.65 3.50 -40.55
C GLY A 350 -4.76 4.43 -41.38
N GLY A 351 -4.80 4.27 -42.70
CA GLY A 351 -4.10 5.14 -43.66
C GLY A 351 -4.70 6.56 -43.74
N GLY A 352 -4.63 7.33 -42.64
CA GLY A 352 -4.97 8.74 -42.61
C GLY A 352 -3.70 9.60 -42.57
N ASN A 353 -3.48 10.42 -43.59
CA ASN A 353 -2.49 11.50 -43.73
C ASN A 353 -1.48 11.67 -42.57
N LYS A 354 -0.44 10.83 -42.52
CA LYS A 354 0.70 11.01 -41.59
C LYS A 354 1.47 12.32 -41.84
N SER A 355 1.42 12.90 -43.04
CA SER A 355 2.20 14.11 -43.35
C SER A 355 1.58 15.40 -42.79
N SER A 356 0.25 15.49 -42.64
CA SER A 356 -0.38 16.74 -42.18
C SER A 356 -0.24 16.95 -40.67
N ALA A 357 0.03 15.90 -39.90
CA ALA A 357 0.17 15.96 -38.45
C ALA A 357 1.60 16.30 -37.97
N GLU A 358 2.62 16.13 -38.82
CA GLU A 358 4.04 16.22 -38.45
C GLU A 358 4.41 17.56 -37.79
N PHE A 359 3.98 18.67 -38.40
CA PHE A 359 4.22 20.03 -37.92
C PHE A 359 2.94 20.73 -37.43
N GLY A 360 1.87 19.98 -37.15
CA GLY A 360 0.59 20.54 -36.70
C GLY A 360 0.74 21.41 -35.45
N TYR A 361 1.58 20.98 -34.50
CA TYR A 361 1.86 21.72 -33.26
C TYR A 361 2.51 23.10 -33.46
N LEU A 362 3.04 23.38 -34.66
CA LEU A 362 3.57 24.68 -35.06
C LEU A 362 2.60 25.45 -35.93
N LEU A 363 2.07 24.81 -36.97
CA LEU A 363 1.26 25.45 -38.01
C LEU A 363 -0.17 25.77 -37.55
N ASP A 364 -0.69 25.01 -36.58
CA ASP A 364 -2.04 25.21 -36.06
C ASP A 364 -2.03 26.17 -34.84
N MET A 365 -0.91 26.85 -34.57
CA MET A 365 -0.84 27.88 -33.53
C MET A 365 -1.69 29.10 -33.91
N PRO A 366 -2.57 29.59 -33.00
CA PRO A 366 -3.34 30.79 -33.24
C PRO A 366 -2.45 32.01 -33.51
N LEU A 367 -2.86 32.89 -34.45
CA LEU A 367 -2.11 34.09 -34.81
C LEU A 367 -1.78 35.01 -33.61
N ILE A 368 -2.64 35.03 -32.59
CA ILE A 368 -2.42 35.80 -31.36
C ILE A 368 -1.19 35.33 -30.56
N ARG A 369 -0.72 34.10 -30.79
CA ARG A 369 0.49 33.52 -30.19
C ARG A 369 1.76 33.83 -30.99
N LEU A 370 1.65 34.57 -32.10
CA LEU A 370 2.79 35.01 -32.92
C LEU A 370 3.22 36.43 -32.52
N THR A 371 3.41 36.66 -31.22
CA THR A 371 3.80 37.95 -30.64
C THR A 371 5.12 37.83 -29.89
N SER A 372 5.82 38.95 -29.68
CA SER A 372 7.05 38.99 -28.88
C SER A 372 6.82 38.59 -27.43
N GLU A 373 5.64 38.87 -26.88
CA GLU A 373 5.24 38.46 -25.53
C GLU A 373 5.13 36.93 -25.42
N GLU A 374 4.51 36.27 -26.39
CA GLU A 374 4.40 34.82 -26.41
C GLU A 374 5.77 34.16 -26.64
N ALA A 375 6.62 34.72 -27.50
CA ALA A 375 8.00 34.26 -27.68
C ALA A 375 8.76 34.27 -26.35
N LYS A 376 8.63 35.35 -25.57
CA LYS A 376 9.22 35.44 -24.23
C LYS A 376 8.63 34.38 -23.28
N SER A 377 7.31 34.19 -23.28
CA SER A 377 6.65 33.15 -22.47
C SER A 377 7.13 31.73 -22.84
N LEU A 378 7.28 31.43 -24.12
CA LEU A 378 7.81 30.15 -24.62
C LEU A 378 9.27 29.95 -24.21
N CYS A 379 10.08 31.01 -24.23
CA CYS A 379 11.45 31.00 -23.73
C CYS A 379 11.49 30.66 -22.23
N GLU A 380 10.68 31.34 -21.41
CA GLU A 380 10.59 31.09 -19.97
C GLU A 380 10.14 29.65 -19.67
N ARG A 381 9.17 29.12 -20.44
CA ARG A 381 8.73 27.72 -20.33
C ARG A 381 9.83 26.73 -20.72
N ARG A 382 10.56 26.97 -21.80
CA ARG A 382 11.72 26.17 -22.21
C ARG A 382 12.77 26.14 -21.10
N ASP A 383 13.14 27.31 -20.60
CA ASP A 383 14.21 27.46 -19.61
C ASP A 383 13.82 26.82 -18.27
N SER A 384 12.56 26.96 -17.86
CA SER A 384 12.00 26.24 -16.71
C SER A 384 12.09 24.72 -16.88
N LYS A 385 11.78 24.17 -18.07
CA LYS A 385 11.91 22.74 -18.35
C LYS A 385 13.35 22.26 -18.44
N ARG A 386 14.27 23.11 -18.90
CA ARG A 386 15.71 22.83 -18.88
C ARG A 386 16.22 22.70 -17.45
N VAL A 387 15.84 23.63 -16.57
CA VAL A 387 16.17 23.54 -15.14
C VAL A 387 15.60 22.28 -14.49
N GLU A 388 14.34 21.92 -14.77
CA GLU A 388 13.75 20.65 -14.27
C GLU A 388 14.52 19.41 -14.76
N MET A 389 14.98 19.42 -16.01
CA MET A 389 15.78 18.33 -16.58
C MET A 389 17.14 18.21 -15.89
N ASP A 390 17.86 19.33 -15.73
CA ASP A 390 19.17 19.36 -15.06
C ASP A 390 19.06 18.86 -13.61
N GLN A 391 17.98 19.25 -12.90
CA GLN A 391 17.69 18.71 -11.56
C GLN A 391 17.50 17.19 -11.59
N LEU A 392 16.74 16.67 -12.55
CA LEU A 392 16.48 15.23 -12.66
C LEU A 392 17.74 14.42 -12.99
N GLU A 393 18.70 15.00 -13.73
CA GLU A 393 19.98 14.34 -14.03
C GLU A 393 20.84 14.10 -12.79
N HIS A 394 20.74 14.98 -11.79
CA HIS A 394 21.47 14.85 -10.53
C HIS A 394 20.75 13.99 -9.49
N ILE A 395 19.50 13.60 -9.73
CA ILE A 395 18.71 12.79 -8.80
C ILE A 395 18.98 11.30 -9.03
N ASP A 396 19.51 10.64 -8.01
CA ASP A 396 19.65 9.18 -8.00
C ASP A 396 18.35 8.49 -7.53
N TRP A 397 18.17 7.22 -7.91
CA TRP A 397 17.01 6.41 -7.50
C TRP A 397 16.85 6.37 -5.97
N LYS A 398 17.97 6.44 -5.23
CA LYS A 398 17.99 6.49 -3.77
C LYS A 398 17.27 7.72 -3.23
N ILE A 399 17.46 8.87 -3.85
CA ILE A 399 16.87 10.14 -3.40
C ILE A 399 15.37 10.10 -3.68
N MET A 400 14.97 9.68 -4.89
CA MET A 400 13.55 9.54 -5.25
C MET A 400 12.79 8.61 -4.29
N TRP A 401 13.40 7.47 -3.98
CA TRP A 401 12.76 6.51 -3.08
C TRP A 401 12.69 7.03 -1.64
N ARG A 402 13.74 7.70 -1.15
CA ARG A 402 13.71 8.32 0.18
C ARG A 402 12.63 9.40 0.28
N ASP A 403 12.45 10.22 -0.75
CA ASP A 403 11.41 11.25 -0.79
C ASP A 403 10.01 10.63 -0.73
N ASP A 404 9.72 9.64 -1.58
CA ASP A 404 8.44 8.91 -1.56
C ASP A 404 8.16 8.27 -0.17
N LEU A 405 9.19 7.69 0.48
CA LEU A 405 9.05 7.10 1.82
C LEU A 405 8.83 8.15 2.92
N GLN A 406 9.50 9.30 2.85
CA GLN A 406 9.31 10.40 3.78
C GLN A 406 7.91 11.01 3.66
N ASN A 407 7.45 11.21 2.41
CA ASN A 407 6.10 11.66 2.14
C ASN A 407 5.05 10.66 2.67
N LEU A 408 5.27 9.36 2.45
CA LEU A 408 4.41 8.31 3.01
C LEU A 408 4.36 8.35 4.56
N LEU A 409 5.51 8.55 5.23
CA LEU A 409 5.58 8.67 6.69
C LEU A 409 4.87 9.93 7.20
N ALA A 410 5.07 11.07 6.54
CA ALA A 410 4.45 12.34 6.91
C ALA A 410 2.92 12.26 6.83
N VAL A 411 2.41 11.71 5.74
CA VAL A 411 0.97 11.51 5.53
C VAL A 411 0.41 10.49 6.52
N SER A 412 1.11 9.36 6.73
CA SER A 412 0.70 8.34 7.71
C SER A 412 0.62 8.90 9.14
N GLY A 413 1.56 9.76 9.53
CA GLY A 413 1.56 10.42 10.85
C GLY A 413 0.38 11.39 11.02
N CYS A 414 -0.07 12.00 9.93
CA CYS A 414 -1.26 12.84 9.93
C CYS A 414 -2.54 12.01 10.04
N PHE A 415 -2.66 10.91 9.28
CA PHE A 415 -3.85 10.04 9.31
C PHE A 415 -4.07 9.33 10.66
N VAL A 416 -3.01 8.98 11.40
CA VAL A 416 -3.15 8.42 12.76
C VAL A 416 -3.83 9.41 13.72
N LYS A 417 -3.77 10.72 13.46
CA LYS A 417 -4.49 11.73 14.26
C LYS A 417 -5.97 11.88 13.86
N TRP A 418 -6.35 11.53 12.63
CA TRP A 418 -7.73 11.66 12.15
C TRP A 418 -8.63 10.48 12.54
N SER A 419 -8.08 9.35 13.01
CA SER A 419 -8.86 8.26 13.60
C SER A 419 -9.38 8.57 15.03
N PHE A 420 -9.32 9.83 15.47
CA PHE A 420 -9.77 10.32 16.79
C PHE A 420 -10.70 11.54 16.70
N LEU A 421 -11.37 11.74 15.55
CA LEU A 421 -12.54 12.60 15.40
C LEU A 421 -13.66 11.73 14.81
#